data_AF-A0A150TAF3-F1
#
_entry.id   AF-A0A150TAF3-F1
#
_cell.length_a   1.000
_cell.length_b   1.000
_cell.length_c   1.000
_cell.angle_alpha   90.00
_cell.angle_beta   90.00
_cell.angle_gamma   90.00
#
_symmetry.space_group_name_H-M   'P 1'
#
loop_
_entity.id
_entity.type
_entity.pdbx_description
1 polymer ?
#
loop_
_entity_poly.entity_id
_entity_poly.type
_entity_poly.pdbx_seq_one_letter_code
_entity_poly.pdbx_strand_id
1 'polypeptide(L)'
;MFSTMVLPPDLVADDVIGLRDQMSARIAAVLRPRGGKRKEADAPLPKGLDPLAALPPHIDKPWKRFDAAATELQGFRDLRASAQADQRHSAASEEERSAANTDSDDRWRAFEQWNAGAAALSDDGQTPAPSEARWLYAQLFPAPDGLRFITRRPRVQWAAMVQRMKTLEEERAQAVIEGFGGTRHHRQLIAAHARFGEAYGFTNVVLAKEGTPTDGRPQWSAARDALRSLIQKIESHADPEIPGSEALAAFLLAPYVEMVDDLARTRRRAPARKPEAVPAPPPEAGGMP
;
A
#
# COMPACT_ATOMS: atom_id res chain seq x y z
N MET A 1 -36.35 24.19 6.76
CA MET A 1 -35.30 24.79 5.90
C MET A 1 -34.15 23.81 5.78
N PHE A 2 -34.12 22.96 4.74
CA PHE A 2 -33.08 21.94 4.54
C PHE A 2 -32.34 22.17 3.22
N SER A 3 -31.47 23.17 3.20
CA SER A 3 -30.54 23.41 2.09
C SER A 3 -29.20 23.81 2.71
N THR A 4 -28.36 22.81 3.03
CA THR A 4 -26.92 23.00 3.36
C THR A 4 -26.17 21.72 3.79
N MET A 5 -26.69 20.49 3.65
CA MET A 5 -25.89 19.31 4.04
C MET A 5 -24.76 19.05 3.03
N VAL A 6 -23.55 19.48 3.42
CA VAL A 6 -22.30 19.23 2.70
C VAL A 6 -21.53 18.15 3.43
N LEU A 7 -20.95 17.21 2.68
CA LEU A 7 -20.09 16.20 3.27
C LEU A 7 -18.92 16.84 4.02
N PRO A 8 -18.65 16.42 5.27
CA PRO A 8 -17.52 16.94 6.04
C PRO A 8 -16.18 16.77 5.28
N PRO A 9 -15.25 17.74 5.38
CA PRO A 9 -13.96 17.65 4.70
C PRO A 9 -13.04 16.58 5.32
N ASP A 10 -13.30 16.20 6.57
CA ASP A 10 -12.58 15.20 7.37
C ASP A 10 -13.24 13.82 7.35
N LEU A 11 -14.28 13.63 6.52
CA LEU A 11 -14.94 12.34 6.35
C LEU A 11 -13.93 11.29 5.84
N VAL A 12 -13.84 10.16 6.54
CA VAL A 12 -12.98 9.03 6.15
C VAL A 12 -13.80 7.83 5.69
N ALA A 13 -13.13 6.83 5.12
CA ALA A 13 -13.76 5.61 4.60
C ALA A 13 -14.58 4.86 5.66
N ASP A 14 -14.06 4.76 6.89
CA ASP A 14 -14.73 4.04 7.97
C ASP A 14 -16.05 4.72 8.38
N ASP A 15 -16.11 6.04 8.34
CA ASP A 15 -17.35 6.80 8.59
C ASP A 15 -18.41 6.49 7.52
N VAL A 16 -18.00 6.44 6.24
CA VAL A 16 -18.90 6.16 5.11
C VAL A 16 -19.45 4.73 5.17
N ILE A 17 -18.60 3.77 5.53
CA ILE A 17 -19.00 2.36 5.70
C ILE A 17 -19.95 2.22 6.90
N GLY A 18 -19.60 2.82 8.04
CA GLY A 18 -20.46 2.80 9.23
C GLY A 18 -21.82 3.46 8.98
N LEU A 19 -21.84 4.57 8.24
CA LEU A 19 -23.07 5.24 7.85
C LEU A 19 -23.94 4.35 6.94
N ARG A 20 -23.32 3.63 5.99
CA ARG A 20 -24.04 2.66 5.15
C ARG A 20 -24.74 1.60 5.98
N ASP A 21 -24.07 1.02 6.98
CA ASP A 21 -24.67 -0.03 7.82
C ASP A 21 -25.84 0.51 8.63
N GLN A 22 -25.68 1.71 9.19
CA GLN A 22 -26.72 2.39 9.96
C GLN A 22 -27.94 2.79 9.12
N MET A 23 -27.74 3.22 7.88
CA MET A 23 -28.82 3.51 6.93
C MET A 23 -29.50 2.24 6.45
N SER A 24 -28.75 1.17 6.18
CA SER A 24 -29.28 -0.13 5.79
C SER A 24 -30.22 -0.69 6.86
N ALA A 25 -29.81 -0.65 8.12
CA ALA A 25 -30.63 -1.08 9.25
C ALA A 25 -31.94 -0.27 9.38
N ARG A 26 -31.87 1.05 9.13
CA ARG A 26 -33.06 1.94 9.17
C ARG A 26 -33.98 1.67 7.98
N ILE A 27 -33.45 1.52 6.77
CA ILE A 27 -34.25 1.17 5.59
C ILE A 27 -34.94 -0.18 5.77
N ALA A 28 -34.24 -1.18 6.31
CA ALA A 28 -34.82 -2.47 6.65
C ALA A 28 -35.96 -2.34 7.69
N ALA A 29 -35.82 -1.45 8.67
CA ALA A 29 -36.87 -1.18 9.65
C ALA A 29 -38.13 -0.54 9.03
N VAL A 30 -37.97 0.36 8.06
CA VAL A 30 -39.10 1.01 7.35
C VAL A 30 -39.79 0.05 6.39
N LEU A 31 -39.04 -0.80 5.68
CA LEU A 31 -39.58 -1.69 4.63
C LEU A 31 -40.32 -2.94 5.14
N ARG A 32 -40.65 -3.00 6.43
CA ARG A 32 -41.18 -4.23 7.03
C ARG A 32 -42.60 -4.54 6.52
N PRO A 33 -42.93 -5.81 6.17
CA PRO A 33 -44.30 -6.22 5.93
C PRO A 33 -45.16 -6.06 7.19
N ARG A 34 -46.39 -5.55 7.04
CA ARG A 34 -47.38 -5.43 8.13
C ARG A 34 -47.50 -6.80 8.86
N GLY A 35 -47.13 -6.83 10.14
CA GLY A 35 -47.23 -8.03 10.99
C GLY A 35 -45.94 -8.85 11.20
N GLY A 36 -44.81 -8.47 10.61
CA GLY A 36 -43.52 -9.16 10.84
C GLY A 36 -42.95 -8.93 12.25
N LYS A 37 -42.43 -10.00 12.89
CA LYS A 37 -41.71 -9.89 14.18
C LYS A 37 -40.44 -9.03 14.03
N ARG A 38 -40.17 -8.17 15.02
CA ARG A 38 -38.97 -7.33 15.09
C ARG A 38 -37.72 -8.18 15.26
N LYS A 39 -36.70 -7.98 14.41
CA LYS A 39 -35.36 -8.55 14.64
C LYS A 39 -34.58 -7.63 15.57
N GLU A 40 -33.68 -8.20 16.35
CA GLU A 40 -32.88 -7.49 17.37
C GLU A 40 -31.97 -6.40 16.77
N ALA A 41 -31.59 -6.54 15.50
CA ALA A 41 -30.77 -5.59 14.75
C ALA A 41 -31.55 -4.40 14.12
N ASP A 42 -32.88 -4.34 14.25
CA ASP A 42 -33.69 -3.32 13.58
C ASP A 42 -33.77 -2.02 14.40
N ALA A 43 -33.47 -0.89 13.76
CA ALA A 43 -33.65 0.43 14.33
C ALA A 43 -35.13 0.66 14.72
N PRO A 44 -35.43 1.26 15.90
CA PRO A 44 -36.81 1.54 16.29
C PRO A 44 -37.42 2.60 15.37
N LEU A 45 -38.63 2.35 14.85
CA LEU A 45 -39.37 3.36 14.09
C LEU A 45 -39.82 4.50 15.01
N PRO A 46 -39.68 5.77 14.59
CA PRO A 46 -40.17 6.91 15.34
C PRO A 46 -41.70 6.93 15.37
N LYS A 47 -42.27 7.55 16.42
CA LYS A 47 -43.72 7.73 16.52
C LYS A 47 -44.23 8.52 15.31
N GLY A 48 -45.23 7.98 14.61
CA GLY A 48 -45.84 8.63 13.43
C GLY A 48 -45.24 8.21 12.08
N LEU A 49 -44.24 7.32 12.05
CA LEU A 49 -43.76 6.72 10.81
C LEU A 49 -44.32 5.29 10.65
N ASP A 50 -45.21 5.11 9.67
CA ASP A 50 -45.75 3.81 9.33
C ASP A 50 -44.78 3.00 8.45
N PRO A 51 -44.76 1.65 8.57
CA PRO A 51 -44.00 0.80 7.67
C PRO A 51 -44.42 0.99 6.21
N LEU A 52 -43.44 1.04 5.31
CA LEU A 52 -43.64 1.19 3.88
C LEU A 52 -43.50 -0.16 3.17
N ALA A 53 -44.29 -0.36 2.11
CA ALA A 53 -44.12 -1.52 1.23
C ALA A 53 -42.85 -1.40 0.36
N ALA A 54 -42.45 -0.18 0.02
CA ALA A 54 -41.27 0.13 -0.78
C ALA A 54 -40.77 1.55 -0.47
N LEU A 55 -39.48 1.81 -0.69
CA LEU A 55 -38.93 3.16 -0.61
C LEU A 55 -39.43 3.99 -1.80
N PRO A 56 -39.61 5.31 -1.65
CA PRO A 56 -39.86 6.19 -2.77
C PRO A 56 -38.80 6.00 -3.87
N PRO A 57 -39.18 5.87 -5.16
CA PRO A 57 -38.24 5.51 -6.23
C PRO A 57 -37.04 6.46 -6.38
N HIS A 58 -37.22 7.74 -6.03
CA HIS A 58 -36.17 8.76 -6.08
C HIS A 58 -35.19 8.66 -4.90
N ILE A 59 -35.51 7.89 -3.84
CA ILE A 59 -34.62 7.53 -2.73
C ILE A 59 -34.02 6.12 -2.96
N ASP A 60 -34.84 5.15 -3.40
CA ASP A 60 -34.42 3.76 -3.60
C ASP A 60 -33.22 3.62 -4.55
N LYS A 61 -33.26 4.33 -5.70
CA LYS A 61 -32.19 4.28 -6.69
C LYS A 61 -30.86 4.86 -6.15
N PRO A 62 -30.81 6.08 -5.57
CA PRO A 62 -29.61 6.58 -4.90
C PRO A 62 -29.13 5.70 -3.76
N TRP A 63 -30.04 5.10 -2.98
CA TRP A 63 -29.68 4.19 -1.90
C TRP A 63 -28.92 2.98 -2.43
N LYS A 64 -29.46 2.28 -3.42
CA LYS A 64 -28.79 1.12 -4.04
C LYS A 64 -27.43 1.47 -4.62
N ARG A 65 -27.29 2.66 -5.22
CA ARG A 65 -26.01 3.15 -5.75
C ARG A 65 -24.99 3.38 -4.64
N PHE A 66 -25.42 3.99 -3.53
CA PHE A 66 -24.57 4.22 -2.38
C PHE A 66 -24.17 2.90 -1.69
N ASP A 67 -25.12 2.01 -1.48
CA ASP A 67 -24.90 0.68 -0.89
C ASP A 67 -23.87 -0.14 -1.69
N ALA A 68 -24.01 -0.17 -3.02
CA ALA A 68 -23.05 -0.83 -3.90
C ALA A 68 -21.64 -0.20 -3.81
N ALA A 69 -21.55 1.13 -3.93
CA ALA A 69 -20.26 1.82 -3.89
C ALA A 69 -19.54 1.69 -2.52
N ALA A 70 -20.29 1.71 -1.42
CA ALA A 70 -19.75 1.49 -0.09
C ALA A 70 -19.31 0.03 0.12
N THR A 71 -20.04 -0.94 -0.43
CA THR A 71 -19.66 -2.36 -0.42
C THR A 71 -18.38 -2.61 -1.20
N GLU A 72 -18.23 -1.98 -2.38
CA GLU A 72 -16.99 -2.04 -3.16
C GLU A 72 -15.80 -1.41 -2.42
N LEU A 73 -16.01 -0.28 -1.74
CA LEU A 73 -15.00 0.36 -0.90
C LEU A 73 -14.56 -0.54 0.27
N GLN A 74 -15.52 -1.20 0.94
CA GLN A 74 -15.22 -2.16 2.01
C GLN A 74 -14.42 -3.35 1.47
N GLY A 75 -14.88 -3.99 0.39
CA GLY A 75 -14.18 -5.11 -0.22
C GLY A 75 -12.76 -4.76 -0.67
N PHE A 76 -12.56 -3.54 -1.19
CA PHE A 76 -11.23 -3.04 -1.52
C PHE A 76 -10.31 -2.96 -0.28
N ARG A 77 -10.83 -2.44 0.84
CA ARG A 77 -10.06 -2.31 2.09
C ARG A 77 -9.70 -3.67 2.67
N ASP A 78 -10.63 -4.62 2.65
CA ASP A 78 -10.40 -5.98 3.14
C ASP A 78 -9.30 -6.68 2.34
N LEU A 79 -9.36 -6.59 1.00
CA LEU A 79 -8.31 -7.13 0.14
C LEU A 79 -6.94 -6.52 0.41
N ARG A 80 -6.89 -5.21 0.66
CA ARG A 80 -5.64 -4.51 1.01
C ARG A 80 -5.10 -4.93 2.38
N ALA A 81 -5.97 -5.10 3.36
CA ALA A 81 -5.59 -5.55 4.70
C ALA A 81 -5.02 -6.97 4.67
N SER A 82 -5.67 -7.88 3.93
CA SER A 82 -5.18 -9.25 3.70
C SER A 82 -3.83 -9.25 2.99
N ALA A 83 -3.67 -8.48 1.92
CA ALA A 83 -2.38 -8.38 1.21
C ALA A 83 -1.24 -7.87 2.09
N GLN A 84 -1.52 -6.92 3.01
CA GLN A 84 -0.53 -6.44 3.97
C GLN A 84 -0.21 -7.46 5.07
N ALA A 85 -1.20 -8.24 5.51
CA ALA A 85 -0.97 -9.31 6.47
C ALA A 85 -0.11 -10.41 5.85
N ASP A 86 -0.43 -10.85 4.63
CA ASP A 86 0.34 -11.83 3.88
C ASP A 86 1.80 -11.39 3.69
N GLN A 87 2.02 -10.12 3.31
CA GLN A 87 3.37 -9.54 3.19
C GLN A 87 4.17 -9.54 4.50
N ARG A 88 3.51 -9.33 5.65
CA ARG A 88 4.18 -9.39 6.97
C ARG A 88 4.53 -10.81 7.37
N HIS A 89 3.69 -11.78 7.03
CA HIS A 89 3.93 -13.20 7.30
C HIS A 89 4.96 -13.82 6.34
N SER A 90 5.09 -13.29 5.13
CA SER A 90 6.06 -13.76 4.13
C SER A 90 7.40 -13.01 4.16
N ALA A 91 7.55 -11.98 5.00
CA ALA A 91 8.80 -11.22 5.09
C ALA A 91 9.86 -12.02 5.87
N ALA A 92 11.05 -12.16 5.29
CA ALA A 92 12.15 -12.84 5.95
C ALA A 92 12.49 -12.18 7.30
N SER A 93 12.75 -13.02 8.31
CA SER A 93 13.16 -12.59 9.64
C SER A 93 14.46 -11.79 9.58
N GLU A 94 14.78 -11.04 10.63
CA GLU A 94 16.06 -10.32 10.70
C GLU A 94 17.25 -11.29 10.70
N GLU A 95 17.09 -12.47 11.32
CA GLU A 95 18.08 -13.55 11.34
C GLU A 95 18.30 -14.13 9.94
N GLU A 96 17.22 -14.37 9.18
CA GLU A 96 17.29 -14.85 7.79
C GLU A 96 17.97 -13.83 6.87
N ARG A 97 17.64 -12.54 7.04
CA ARG A 97 18.30 -11.44 6.31
C ARG A 97 19.79 -11.37 6.63
N SER A 98 20.15 -11.47 7.91
CA SER A 98 21.55 -11.48 8.35
C SER A 98 22.33 -12.69 7.82
N ALA A 99 21.73 -13.88 7.84
CA ALA A 99 22.33 -15.10 7.31
C ALA A 99 22.53 -15.01 5.79
N ALA A 100 21.54 -14.51 5.05
CA ALA A 100 21.64 -14.33 3.60
C ALA A 100 22.69 -13.27 3.22
N ASN A 101 22.82 -12.18 3.98
CA ASN A 101 23.88 -11.19 3.81
C ASN A 101 25.27 -11.81 4.03
N THR A 102 25.45 -12.53 5.13
CA THR A 102 26.73 -13.18 5.46
C THR A 102 27.13 -14.19 4.39
N ASP A 103 26.22 -15.06 3.96
CA ASP A 103 26.52 -16.03 2.91
C ASP A 103 26.85 -15.36 1.58
N SER A 104 26.14 -14.30 1.20
CA SER A 104 26.44 -13.54 -0.02
C SER A 104 27.84 -12.92 0.02
N ASP A 105 28.20 -12.27 1.12
CA ASP A 105 29.52 -11.69 1.34
C ASP A 105 30.62 -12.74 1.21
N ASP A 106 30.43 -13.91 1.81
CA ASP A 106 31.38 -15.02 1.77
C ASP A 106 31.55 -15.59 0.37
N ARG A 107 30.47 -15.74 -0.40
CA ARG A 107 30.57 -16.20 -1.79
C ARG A 107 31.32 -15.18 -2.67
N TRP A 108 31.11 -13.88 -2.46
CA TRP A 108 31.86 -12.84 -3.17
C TRP A 108 33.35 -12.84 -2.81
N ARG A 109 33.70 -12.98 -1.53
CA ARG A 109 35.10 -13.14 -1.09
C ARG A 109 35.76 -14.37 -1.70
N ALA A 110 35.06 -15.52 -1.69
CA ALA A 110 35.59 -16.75 -2.26
C ALA A 110 35.79 -16.63 -3.79
N PHE A 111 34.86 -15.99 -4.50
CA PHE A 111 34.97 -15.77 -5.93
C PHE A 111 36.12 -14.81 -6.28
N GLU A 112 36.31 -13.75 -5.48
CA GLU A 112 37.44 -12.83 -5.63
C GLU A 112 38.78 -13.53 -5.44
N GLN A 113 38.94 -14.34 -4.40
CA GLN A 113 40.16 -15.10 -4.13
C GLN A 113 40.49 -16.09 -5.26
N TRP A 114 39.48 -16.82 -5.76
CA TRP A 114 39.65 -17.73 -6.89
C TRP A 114 40.13 -16.97 -8.15
N ASN A 115 39.46 -15.86 -8.48
CA ASN A 115 39.80 -15.07 -9.67
C ASN A 115 41.18 -14.41 -9.54
N ALA A 116 41.54 -13.91 -8.36
CA ALA A 116 42.87 -13.41 -8.06
C ALA A 116 43.94 -14.49 -8.27
N GLY A 117 43.68 -15.72 -7.82
CA GLY A 117 44.56 -16.87 -8.05
C GLY A 117 44.77 -17.16 -9.53
N ALA A 118 43.70 -17.21 -10.31
CA ALA A 118 43.77 -17.40 -11.77
C ALA A 118 44.53 -16.26 -12.47
N ALA A 119 44.29 -15.01 -12.05
CA ALA A 119 44.95 -13.82 -12.57
C ALA A 119 46.46 -13.75 -12.26
N ALA A 120 46.92 -14.44 -11.21
CA ALA A 120 48.32 -14.49 -10.78
C ALA A 120 49.15 -15.60 -11.46
N LEU A 121 48.51 -16.49 -12.23
CA LEU A 121 49.23 -17.53 -12.97
C LEU A 121 50.16 -16.91 -14.02
N SER A 122 51.30 -17.58 -14.23
CA SER A 122 52.18 -17.26 -15.35
C SER A 122 51.59 -17.78 -16.65
N ASP A 123 51.90 -17.13 -17.76
CA ASP A 123 51.48 -17.58 -19.08
C ASP A 123 52.12 -18.94 -19.40
N ASP A 124 51.28 -19.92 -19.71
CA ASP A 124 51.65 -21.30 -20.04
C ASP A 124 51.25 -21.68 -21.48
N GLY A 125 50.79 -20.70 -22.27
CA GLY A 125 50.30 -20.90 -23.63
C GLY A 125 48.94 -21.61 -23.73
N GLN A 126 48.26 -21.87 -22.60
CA GLN A 126 46.90 -22.42 -22.59
C GLN A 126 45.86 -21.31 -22.73
N THR A 127 44.72 -21.66 -23.30
CA THR A 127 43.56 -20.77 -23.37
C THR A 127 42.47 -21.23 -22.40
N PRO A 128 41.84 -20.33 -21.64
CA PRO A 128 42.06 -18.87 -21.61
C PRO A 128 43.39 -18.49 -20.95
N ALA A 129 44.05 -17.46 -21.49
CA ALA A 129 45.32 -16.97 -20.92
C ALA A 129 45.09 -16.27 -19.56
N PRO A 130 46.07 -16.23 -18.64
CA PRO A 130 45.93 -15.53 -17.36
C PRO A 130 45.59 -14.02 -17.46
N SER A 131 45.84 -13.39 -18.61
CA SER A 131 45.39 -12.02 -18.91
C SER A 131 43.87 -11.89 -18.98
N GLU A 132 43.16 -12.95 -19.38
CA GLU A 132 41.69 -12.99 -19.39
C GLU A 132 41.12 -13.05 -17.96
N ALA A 133 41.76 -13.80 -17.06
CA ALA A 133 41.42 -13.76 -15.64
C ALA A 133 41.70 -12.38 -15.03
N ARG A 134 42.81 -11.73 -15.38
CA ARG A 134 43.08 -10.33 -14.99
C ARG A 134 42.02 -9.36 -15.50
N TRP A 135 41.55 -9.53 -16.74
CA TRP A 135 40.45 -8.74 -17.28
C TRP A 135 39.18 -8.94 -16.43
N LEU A 136 38.79 -10.19 -16.17
CA LEU A 136 37.59 -10.48 -15.37
C LEU A 136 37.70 -9.90 -13.96
N TYR A 137 38.87 -10.03 -13.32
CA TYR A 137 39.14 -9.44 -12.01
C TYR A 137 38.94 -7.93 -12.02
N ALA A 138 39.48 -7.22 -13.02
CA ALA A 138 39.33 -5.78 -13.14
C ALA A 138 37.87 -5.33 -13.37
N GLN A 139 37.06 -6.14 -14.06
CA GLN A 139 35.63 -5.83 -14.25
C GLN A 139 34.82 -6.00 -12.95
N LEU A 140 35.11 -7.05 -12.17
CA LEU A 140 34.32 -7.38 -10.99
C LEU A 140 34.79 -6.65 -9.73
N PHE A 141 36.10 -6.40 -9.62
CA PHE A 141 36.75 -5.86 -8.42
C PHE A 141 37.65 -4.67 -8.79
N PRO A 142 37.10 -3.60 -9.41
CA PRO A 142 37.90 -2.45 -9.83
C PRO A 142 38.56 -1.77 -8.63
N ALA A 143 39.84 -1.44 -8.76
CA ALA A 143 40.54 -0.64 -7.76
C ALA A 143 40.04 0.83 -7.80
N PRO A 144 39.94 1.52 -6.65
CA PRO A 144 40.30 1.08 -5.30
C PRO A 144 39.16 0.37 -4.53
N ASP A 145 38.02 0.13 -5.18
CA ASP A 145 36.80 -0.33 -4.51
C ASP A 145 36.82 -1.82 -4.17
N GLY A 146 37.28 -2.69 -5.07
CA GLY A 146 37.33 -4.13 -4.86
C GLY A 146 36.02 -4.70 -4.27
N LEU A 147 36.11 -5.33 -3.10
CA LEU A 147 34.98 -5.92 -2.36
C LEU A 147 34.19 -4.92 -1.49
N ARG A 148 34.49 -3.61 -1.50
CA ARG A 148 33.80 -2.62 -0.64
C ARG A 148 32.29 -2.52 -0.86
N PHE A 149 31.74 -3.10 -1.92
CA PHE A 149 30.30 -3.11 -2.15
C PHE A 149 29.54 -4.05 -1.19
N ILE A 150 30.19 -5.11 -0.67
CA ILE A 150 29.54 -6.08 0.22
C ILE A 150 29.26 -5.50 1.61
N THR A 151 29.95 -4.43 1.99
CA THR A 151 29.73 -3.74 3.27
C THR A 151 28.75 -2.57 3.19
N ARG A 152 28.14 -2.36 2.02
CA ARG A 152 27.17 -1.28 1.81
C ARG A 152 25.81 -1.67 2.38
N ARG A 153 24.91 -0.69 2.48
CA ARG A 153 23.50 -0.98 2.80
C ARG A 153 22.90 -1.94 1.77
N PRO A 154 21.98 -2.85 2.17
CA PRO A 154 21.54 -3.97 1.32
C PRO A 154 21.06 -3.58 -0.09
N ARG A 155 20.34 -2.46 -0.23
CA ARG A 155 19.86 -1.98 -1.54
C ARG A 155 20.99 -1.55 -2.47
N VAL A 156 22.02 -0.92 -1.93
CA VAL A 156 23.20 -0.46 -2.68
C VAL A 156 24.10 -1.65 -3.02
N GLN A 157 24.28 -2.57 -2.07
CA GLN A 157 24.97 -3.84 -2.28
C GLN A 157 24.31 -4.64 -3.41
N TRP A 158 22.98 -4.78 -3.39
CA TRP A 158 22.22 -5.46 -4.45
C TRP A 158 22.47 -4.87 -5.84
N ALA A 159 22.37 -3.55 -5.99
CA ALA A 159 22.58 -2.91 -7.28
C ALA A 159 24.00 -3.15 -7.81
N ALA A 160 25.00 -3.11 -6.93
CA ALA A 160 26.39 -3.41 -7.27
C ALA A 160 26.60 -4.89 -7.64
N MET A 161 25.87 -5.81 -7.00
CA MET A 161 25.88 -7.23 -7.32
C MET A 161 25.24 -7.53 -8.66
N VAL A 162 24.05 -6.96 -8.95
CA VAL A 162 23.35 -7.15 -10.23
C VAL A 162 24.23 -6.77 -11.41
N GLN A 163 24.94 -5.63 -11.33
CA GLN A 163 25.84 -5.22 -12.39
C GLN A 163 26.98 -6.22 -12.62
N ARG A 164 27.53 -6.81 -11.55
CA ARG A 164 28.59 -7.81 -11.62
C ARG A 164 28.07 -9.17 -12.12
N MET A 165 26.87 -9.57 -11.69
CA MET A 165 26.21 -10.77 -12.18
C MET A 165 25.97 -10.67 -13.70
N LYS A 166 25.56 -9.49 -14.20
CA LYS A 166 25.42 -9.26 -15.63
C LYS A 166 26.75 -9.42 -16.39
N THR A 167 27.86 -8.92 -15.84
CA THR A 167 29.20 -9.17 -16.41
C THR A 167 29.54 -10.66 -16.42
N LEU A 168 29.19 -11.39 -15.35
CA LEU A 168 29.43 -12.83 -15.29
C LEU A 168 28.63 -13.60 -16.34
N GLU A 169 27.45 -13.13 -16.76
CA GLU A 169 26.64 -13.76 -17.82
C GLU A 169 27.26 -13.64 -19.22
N GLU A 170 28.24 -12.76 -19.43
CA GLU A 170 28.90 -12.58 -20.73
C GLU A 170 29.70 -13.83 -21.13
N GLU A 171 29.67 -14.18 -22.42
CA GLU A 171 30.35 -15.36 -22.98
C GLU A 171 31.85 -15.39 -22.63
N ARG A 172 32.51 -14.23 -22.69
CA ARG A 172 33.92 -14.07 -22.33
C ARG A 172 34.16 -14.39 -20.85
N ALA A 173 33.29 -13.95 -19.95
CA ALA A 173 33.40 -14.24 -18.53
C ALA A 173 33.14 -15.73 -18.25
N GLN A 174 32.16 -16.34 -18.92
CA GLN A 174 31.91 -17.78 -18.81
C GLN A 174 33.11 -18.62 -19.25
N ALA A 175 33.77 -18.26 -20.36
CA ALA A 175 34.96 -18.95 -20.83
C ALA A 175 36.10 -18.91 -19.81
N VAL A 176 36.34 -17.76 -19.16
CA VAL A 176 37.33 -17.63 -18.07
C VAL A 176 36.97 -18.49 -16.87
N ILE A 177 35.70 -18.45 -16.45
CA ILE A 177 35.21 -19.23 -15.30
C ILE A 177 35.39 -20.72 -15.54
N GLU A 178 35.03 -21.22 -16.72
CA GLU A 178 35.19 -22.63 -17.06
C GLU A 178 36.67 -23.02 -17.19
N GLY A 179 37.44 -22.23 -17.94
CA GLY A 179 38.85 -22.51 -18.22
C GLY A 179 39.76 -22.56 -16.99
N PHE A 180 39.47 -21.75 -15.97
CA PHE A 180 40.21 -21.75 -14.70
C PHE A 180 39.49 -22.49 -13.55
N GLY A 181 38.49 -23.33 -13.86
CA GLY A 181 37.83 -24.20 -12.87
C GLY A 181 36.94 -23.48 -11.85
N GLY A 182 36.51 -22.25 -12.14
CA GLY A 182 35.67 -21.41 -11.28
C GLY A 182 34.19 -21.78 -11.26
N THR A 183 33.73 -22.76 -12.05
CA THR A 183 32.31 -23.10 -12.22
C THR A 183 31.59 -23.35 -10.90
N ARG A 184 32.25 -24.00 -9.92
CA ARG A 184 31.65 -24.24 -8.60
C ARG A 184 31.45 -22.93 -7.82
N HIS A 185 32.42 -22.02 -7.86
CA HIS A 185 32.30 -20.71 -7.22
C HIS A 185 31.19 -19.88 -7.88
N HIS A 186 31.12 -19.88 -9.21
CA HIS A 186 30.09 -19.16 -9.95
C HIS A 186 28.66 -19.65 -9.60
N ARG A 187 28.43 -20.97 -9.59
CA ARG A 187 27.12 -21.54 -9.19
C ARG A 187 26.72 -21.16 -7.77
N GLN A 188 27.68 -21.19 -6.84
CA GLN A 188 27.42 -20.77 -5.46
C GLN A 188 27.10 -19.27 -5.37
N LEU A 189 27.77 -18.44 -6.18
CA LEU A 189 27.51 -17.02 -6.24
C LEU A 189 26.11 -16.71 -6.75
N ILE A 190 25.65 -17.39 -7.82
CA ILE A 190 24.28 -17.30 -8.33
C ILE A 190 23.27 -17.65 -7.22
N ALA A 191 23.48 -18.77 -6.54
CA ALA A 191 22.57 -19.24 -5.49
C ALA A 191 22.53 -18.29 -4.28
N ALA A 192 23.66 -17.70 -3.89
CA ALA A 192 23.71 -16.73 -2.79
C ALA A 192 23.13 -15.37 -3.21
N HIS A 193 23.36 -14.93 -4.45
CA HIS A 193 22.71 -13.75 -5.02
C HIS A 193 21.18 -13.88 -4.98
N ALA A 194 20.64 -15.02 -5.42
CA ALA A 194 19.20 -15.26 -5.39
C ALA A 194 18.62 -15.19 -3.96
N ARG A 195 19.26 -15.89 -3.01
CA ARG A 195 18.84 -15.91 -1.59
C ARG A 195 18.91 -14.54 -0.93
N PHE A 196 19.94 -13.76 -1.25
CA PHE A 196 20.05 -12.37 -0.79
C PHE A 196 18.89 -11.51 -1.31
N GLY A 197 18.62 -11.60 -2.61
CA GLY A 197 17.53 -10.87 -3.25
C GLY A 197 16.16 -11.21 -2.65
N GLU A 198 15.93 -12.49 -2.36
CA GLU A 198 14.70 -13.00 -1.77
C GLU A 198 14.53 -12.52 -0.33
N ALA A 199 15.57 -12.69 0.51
CA ALA A 199 15.53 -12.31 1.92
C ALA A 199 15.27 -10.80 2.12
N TYR A 200 15.81 -9.95 1.24
CA TYR A 200 15.59 -8.51 1.29
C TYR A 200 14.41 -8.02 0.43
N GLY A 201 13.69 -8.93 -0.23
CA GLY A 201 12.54 -8.61 -1.08
C GLY A 201 12.88 -7.82 -2.34
N PHE A 202 14.14 -7.85 -2.81
CA PHE A 202 14.57 -7.19 -4.04
C PHE A 202 14.21 -7.97 -5.31
N THR A 203 14.07 -9.30 -5.20
CA THR A 203 13.66 -10.19 -6.28
C THR A 203 12.20 -10.59 -6.19
N ASN A 204 11.51 -10.22 -5.10
CA ASN A 204 10.07 -10.28 -5.01
C ASN A 204 9.50 -9.22 -5.95
N VAL A 205 9.44 -9.56 -7.24
CA VAL A 205 8.30 -9.16 -8.04
C VAL A 205 7.14 -9.80 -7.30
N VAL A 206 6.53 -9.04 -6.39
CA VAL A 206 5.12 -9.24 -6.13
C VAL A 206 4.54 -9.09 -7.52
N LEU A 207 4.32 -10.21 -8.20
CA LEU A 207 3.26 -10.32 -9.15
C LEU A 207 2.10 -9.81 -8.33
N ALA A 208 1.83 -8.51 -8.45
CA ALA A 208 0.55 -7.96 -8.08
C ALA A 208 -0.36 -8.88 -8.83
N LYS A 209 -0.99 -9.83 -8.12
CA LYS A 209 -2.04 -10.66 -8.70
C LYS A 209 -2.85 -9.67 -9.51
N GLU A 210 -2.89 -9.83 -10.82
CA GLU A 210 -3.62 -8.92 -11.68
C GLU A 210 -5.02 -8.78 -11.05
N GLY A 211 -5.30 -7.59 -10.50
CA GLY A 211 -6.48 -7.35 -9.69
C GLY A 211 -6.30 -6.90 -8.24
N THR A 212 -5.10 -6.88 -7.63
CA THR A 212 -4.94 -6.19 -6.34
C THR A 212 -4.87 -4.68 -6.59
N PRO A 213 -5.91 -3.89 -6.33
CA PRO A 213 -5.89 -2.50 -6.74
C PRO A 213 -4.96 -1.75 -5.77
N THR A 214 -3.99 -1.03 -6.32
CA THR A 214 -3.01 -0.28 -5.52
C THR A 214 -3.55 1.09 -5.12
N ASP A 215 -4.49 1.62 -5.91
CA ASP A 215 -5.16 2.90 -5.70
C ASP A 215 -6.65 2.69 -5.34
N GLY A 216 -7.02 3.10 -4.13
CA GLY A 216 -8.39 3.09 -3.62
C GLY A 216 -9.16 4.40 -3.83
N ARG A 217 -8.54 5.41 -4.44
CA ARG A 217 -9.17 6.71 -4.71
C ARG A 217 -10.44 6.59 -5.56
N PRO A 218 -10.53 5.71 -6.57
CA PRO A 218 -11.76 5.56 -7.35
C PRO A 218 -12.94 5.08 -6.50
N GLN A 219 -12.75 4.04 -5.69
CA GLN A 219 -13.77 3.47 -4.81
C GLN A 219 -14.20 4.49 -3.74
N TRP A 220 -13.23 5.20 -3.16
CA TRP A 220 -13.50 6.29 -2.22
C TRP A 220 -14.33 7.42 -2.85
N SER A 221 -13.93 7.87 -4.04
CA SER A 221 -14.63 8.97 -4.74
C SER A 221 -16.05 8.55 -5.14
N ALA A 222 -16.21 7.33 -5.66
CA ALA A 222 -17.51 6.78 -6.03
C ALA A 222 -18.47 6.68 -4.83
N ALA A 223 -17.99 6.15 -3.69
CA ALA A 223 -18.78 6.06 -2.46
C ALA A 223 -19.17 7.45 -1.93
N ARG A 224 -18.22 8.40 -1.92
CA ARG A 224 -18.45 9.78 -1.48
C ARG A 224 -19.46 10.52 -2.35
N ASP A 225 -19.36 10.40 -3.67
CA ASP A 225 -20.30 11.06 -4.60
C ASP A 225 -21.70 10.42 -4.54
N ALA A 226 -21.77 9.10 -4.40
CA ALA A 226 -23.05 8.40 -4.21
C ALA A 226 -23.73 8.81 -2.89
N LEU A 227 -22.96 8.95 -1.80
CA LEU A 227 -23.47 9.43 -0.51
C LEU A 227 -24.01 10.86 -0.63
N ARG A 228 -23.27 11.78 -1.27
CA ARG A 228 -23.73 13.16 -1.50
C ARG A 228 -25.06 13.16 -2.26
N SER A 229 -25.16 12.38 -3.33
CA SER A 229 -26.38 12.27 -4.12
C SER A 229 -27.55 11.69 -3.32
N LEU A 230 -27.30 10.72 -2.44
CA LEU A 230 -28.34 10.11 -1.60
C LEU A 230 -28.89 11.12 -0.59
N ILE A 231 -28.03 11.84 0.11
CA ILE A 231 -28.42 12.85 1.11
C ILE A 231 -29.30 13.91 0.45
N GLN A 232 -28.87 14.47 -0.69
CA GLN A 232 -29.64 15.47 -1.43
C GLN A 232 -31.03 14.96 -1.83
N LYS A 233 -31.15 13.68 -2.19
CA LYS A 233 -32.43 13.09 -2.60
C LYS A 233 -33.37 12.85 -1.41
N ILE A 234 -32.84 12.44 -0.27
CA ILE A 234 -33.61 12.30 0.96
C ILE A 234 -34.05 13.67 1.49
N GLU A 235 -33.16 14.68 1.49
CA GLU A 235 -33.50 16.06 1.85
C GLU A 235 -34.63 16.60 0.96
N SER A 236 -34.51 16.41 -0.36
CA SER A 236 -35.53 16.86 -1.32
C SER A 236 -36.87 16.13 -1.19
N HIS A 237 -36.93 15.00 -0.47
CA HIS A 237 -38.16 14.28 -0.25
C HIS A 237 -39.06 14.99 0.76
N ALA A 238 -38.46 15.62 1.78
CA ALA A 238 -39.18 16.26 2.88
C ALA A 238 -40.12 17.35 2.35
N ASP A 239 -41.42 17.04 2.34
CA ASP A 239 -42.47 17.89 1.82
C ASP A 239 -43.61 17.95 2.87
N PRO A 240 -43.95 19.14 3.40
CA PRO A 240 -44.99 19.28 4.42
C PRO A 240 -46.39 18.91 3.91
N GLU A 241 -46.61 18.93 2.59
CA GLU A 241 -47.89 18.56 1.97
C GLU A 241 -48.04 17.03 1.80
N ILE A 242 -46.95 16.27 1.99
CA ILE A 242 -46.95 14.80 1.88
C ILE A 242 -46.87 14.17 3.29
N PRO A 243 -47.96 13.55 3.79
CA PRO A 243 -47.97 12.94 5.12
C PRO A 243 -46.84 11.92 5.30
N GLY A 244 -46.11 12.03 6.42
CA GLY A 244 -45.02 11.12 6.78
C GLY A 244 -43.70 11.34 6.02
N SER A 245 -43.66 12.23 5.02
CA SER A 245 -42.45 12.49 4.24
C SER A 245 -41.31 13.08 5.08
N GLU A 246 -41.60 14.11 5.88
CA GLU A 246 -40.60 14.73 6.77
C GLU A 246 -40.09 13.75 7.83
N ALA A 247 -40.97 12.91 8.38
CA ALA A 247 -40.61 11.90 9.37
C ALA A 247 -39.71 10.81 8.76
N LEU A 248 -39.98 10.39 7.53
CA LEU A 248 -39.14 9.46 6.80
C LEU A 248 -37.76 10.06 6.50
N ALA A 249 -37.72 11.29 5.98
CA ALA A 249 -36.47 11.97 5.66
C ALA A 249 -35.60 12.17 6.91
N ALA A 250 -36.19 12.65 8.00
CA ALA A 250 -35.51 12.81 9.29
C ALA A 250 -34.99 11.48 9.84
N PHE A 251 -35.79 10.41 9.74
CA PHE A 251 -35.38 9.07 10.19
C PHE A 251 -34.20 8.53 9.40
N LEU A 252 -34.23 8.67 8.07
CA LEU A 252 -33.16 8.17 7.20
C LEU A 252 -31.87 9.01 7.29
N LEU A 253 -31.97 10.33 7.54
CA LEU A 253 -30.83 11.23 7.68
C LEU A 253 -30.23 11.29 9.09
N ALA A 254 -30.95 10.80 10.12
CA ALA A 254 -30.46 10.74 11.50
C ALA A 254 -29.00 10.25 11.66
N PRO A 255 -28.58 9.11 11.08
CA PRO A 255 -27.21 8.61 11.26
C PRO A 255 -26.16 9.53 10.62
N TYR A 256 -26.51 10.24 9.55
CA TYR A 256 -25.62 11.22 8.93
C TYR A 256 -25.46 12.46 9.84
N VAL A 257 -26.56 12.95 10.41
CA VAL A 257 -26.52 14.10 11.35
C VAL A 257 -25.69 13.77 12.59
N GLU A 258 -25.92 12.59 13.18
CA GLU A 258 -25.16 12.08 14.32
C GLU A 258 -23.65 12.03 14.02
N MET A 259 -23.27 11.45 12.88
CA MET A 259 -21.87 11.37 12.42
C MET A 259 -21.23 12.75 12.23
N VAL A 260 -21.95 13.69 11.60
CA VAL A 260 -21.44 15.06 11.38
C VAL A 260 -21.21 15.78 12.71
N ASP A 261 -22.12 15.64 13.67
CA ASP A 261 -21.99 16.23 15.00
C ASP A 261 -20.79 15.66 15.78
N ASP A 262 -20.56 14.35 15.68
CA ASP A 262 -19.42 13.68 16.31
C ASP A 262 -18.07 14.10 15.68
N LEU A 263 -18.01 14.23 14.35
CA LEU A 263 -16.83 14.76 13.66
C LEU A 263 -16.55 16.21 14.07
N ALA A 264 -17.59 17.05 14.13
CA ALA A 264 -17.47 18.44 14.57
C ALA A 264 -16.99 18.54 16.03
N ARG A 265 -17.49 17.68 16.92
CA ARG A 265 -17.05 17.61 18.33
C ARG A 265 -15.59 17.18 18.44
N THR A 266 -15.18 16.20 17.66
CA THR A 266 -13.78 15.71 17.62
C THR A 266 -12.85 16.83 17.16
N ARG A 267 -13.22 17.57 16.12
CA ARG A 267 -12.44 18.73 15.64
C ARG A 267 -12.25 19.81 16.71
N ARG A 268 -13.30 20.12 17.48
CA ARG A 268 -13.24 21.11 18.58
C ARG A 268 -12.34 20.66 19.73
N ARG A 269 -12.12 19.35 19.91
CA ARG A 269 -11.28 18.79 20.98
C ARG A 269 -9.83 18.58 20.55
N ALA A 270 -9.50 18.67 19.26
CA ALA A 270 -8.13 18.52 18.80
C ALA A 270 -7.27 19.70 19.29
N PRO A 271 -6.11 19.46 19.94
CA PRO A 271 -5.24 20.53 20.40
C PRO A 271 -4.71 21.32 19.20
N ALA A 272 -4.75 22.66 19.30
CA ALA A 272 -4.18 23.54 18.28
C ALA A 272 -2.71 23.17 18.07
N ARG A 273 -2.35 22.71 16.86
CA ARG A 273 -0.95 22.56 16.46
C ARG A 273 -0.29 23.92 16.65
N LYS A 274 0.67 24.01 17.58
CA LYS A 274 1.57 25.16 17.69
C LYS A 274 2.17 25.43 16.30
N PRO A 275 2.11 26.65 15.76
CA PRO A 275 2.84 26.97 14.55
C PRO A 275 4.33 26.75 14.79
N GLU A 276 4.93 25.94 13.93
CA GLU A 276 6.35 25.68 13.87
C GLU A 276 7.07 27.01 13.63
N ALA A 277 7.96 27.40 14.55
CA ALA A 277 8.68 28.65 14.46
C ALA A 277 9.59 28.63 13.23
N VAL A 278 9.35 29.54 12.29
CA VAL A 278 10.27 29.79 11.17
C VAL A 278 11.60 30.26 11.75
N PRO A 279 12.75 29.65 11.41
CA PRO A 279 14.04 30.12 11.88
C PRO A 279 14.34 31.49 11.26
N ALA A 280 14.75 32.44 12.10
CA ALA A 280 15.13 33.79 11.68
C ALA A 280 16.34 33.74 10.71
N PRO A 281 16.38 34.61 9.70
CA PRO A 281 17.52 34.70 8.79
C PRO A 281 18.77 35.22 9.54
N PRO A 282 19.99 34.84 9.11
CA PRO A 282 21.23 35.21 9.78
C PRO A 282 21.51 36.72 9.66
N PRO A 283 22.21 37.31 10.65
CA PRO A 283 22.50 38.74 10.68
C PRO A 283 23.47 39.12 9.55
N GLU A 284 23.10 40.16 8.80
CA GLU A 284 23.97 40.80 7.80
C GLU A 284 25.24 41.34 8.47
N ALA A 285 26.40 40.83 8.04
CA ALA A 285 27.68 41.44 8.32
C ALA A 285 27.86 42.65 7.38
N GLY A 286 27.54 43.84 7.87
CA GLY A 286 27.72 45.08 7.13
C GLY A 286 27.97 46.26 8.05
N GLY A 287 29.23 46.65 8.23
CA GLY A 287 29.57 47.88 8.93
C GLY A 287 31.05 48.03 9.28
N MET A 288 31.88 48.40 8.30
CA MET A 288 33.14 49.12 8.52
C MET A 288 33.19 50.26 7.50
N PRO A 289 33.31 51.53 7.95
CA PRO A 289 34.22 52.49 7.34
C PRO A 289 35.60 52.40 7.98
#